data_AF-A0A835IAR8-F1
#
_entry.id   AF-A0A835IAR8-F1
#
_cell.length_a   1.000
_cell.length_b   1.000
_cell.length_c   1.000
_cell.angle_alpha   90.00
_cell.angle_beta   90.00
_cell.angle_gamma   90.00
#
_symmetry.space_group_name_H-M   'P 1'
#
loop_
_entity.id
_entity.type
_entity.pdbx_description
1 polymer ?
#
loop_
_entity_poly.entity_id
_entity_poly.type
_entity_poly.pdbx_seq_one_letter_code
_entity_poly.pdbx_strand_id
1 'polypeptide(L)'
;MVSFADKVGGAQPQYLDVEDLPVPEIKGNMPSIKLPKKVVERGRLYCRYCLVGRLDMQKIKMDEIRSIVVAKWSSQGDWKIIPQGKGFFIIRLTTESDWRNIWGGDPWRFGEQTLQLSKWTPDFDTEVHTRTKALIWIKFPKLG
;
A
#
# COMPACT_ATOMS: atom_id res chain seq x y z
N MET A 1 -2.31 -20.89 25.19
CA MET A 1 -2.52 -20.82 23.73
C MET A 1 -3.15 -19.47 23.45
N VAL A 2 -2.37 -18.50 22.98
CA VAL A 2 -2.90 -17.17 22.60
C VAL A 2 -3.75 -17.34 21.35
N SER A 3 -4.97 -16.81 21.39
CA SER A 3 -5.88 -16.80 20.25
C SER A 3 -5.23 -16.03 19.09
N PHE A 4 -5.62 -16.34 17.86
CA PHE A 4 -5.22 -15.53 16.71
C PHE A 4 -5.56 -14.05 16.97
N ALA A 5 -6.72 -13.77 17.57
CA ALA A 5 -7.15 -12.43 17.99
C ALA A 5 -6.14 -11.74 18.92
N ASP A 6 -5.54 -12.48 19.87
CA ASP A 6 -4.55 -11.95 20.81
C ASP A 6 -3.22 -11.58 20.11
N LYS A 7 -2.89 -12.26 19.00
CA LYS A 7 -1.72 -11.92 18.17
C LYS A 7 -1.95 -10.74 17.22
N VAL A 8 -3.20 -10.47 16.82
CA VAL A 8 -3.56 -9.33 15.95
C VAL A 8 -4.07 -8.10 16.71
N GLY A 9 -4.30 -8.21 18.02
CA GLY A 9 -4.94 -7.18 18.85
C GLY A 9 -4.24 -5.82 18.91
N GLY A 10 -3.01 -5.68 18.42
CA GLY A 10 -2.23 -4.44 18.49
C GLY A 10 -2.44 -3.44 17.34
N ALA A 11 -3.10 -3.83 16.24
CA ALA A 11 -3.26 -2.93 15.10
C ALA A 11 -4.55 -3.21 14.34
N GLN A 12 -5.69 -2.90 14.97
CA GLN A 12 -6.91 -2.68 14.21
C GLN A 12 -6.62 -1.61 13.14
N PRO A 13 -6.95 -1.86 11.86
CA PRO A 13 -6.84 -0.84 10.85
C PRO A 13 -7.68 0.37 11.27
N GLN A 14 -7.08 1.57 11.30
CA GLN A 14 -7.73 2.83 11.77
C GLN A 14 -9.05 3.17 11.09
N TYR A 15 -9.42 2.48 10.00
CA TYR A 15 -10.65 2.72 9.24
C TYR A 15 -11.79 1.73 9.57
N LEU A 16 -11.52 0.69 10.36
CA LEU A 16 -12.44 -0.38 10.73
C LEU A 16 -12.68 -0.40 12.23
N ASP A 17 -13.91 -0.03 12.62
CA ASP A 17 -14.42 -0.25 13.96
C ASP A 17 -15.24 -1.54 13.95
N VAL A 18 -14.92 -2.49 14.84
CA VAL A 18 -15.60 -3.80 14.88
C VAL A 18 -17.10 -3.64 15.19
N GLU A 19 -17.46 -2.59 15.94
CA GLU A 19 -18.83 -2.23 16.29
C GLU A 19 -19.69 -1.85 15.07
N ASP A 20 -19.06 -1.36 14.00
CA ASP A 20 -19.77 -1.03 12.76
C ASP A 20 -20.07 -2.26 11.91
N LEU A 21 -19.49 -3.43 12.21
CA LEU A 21 -19.70 -4.63 11.42
C LEU A 21 -21.05 -5.27 11.76
N PRO A 22 -21.87 -5.62 10.74
CA PRO A 22 -23.09 -6.36 10.99
C PRO A 22 -22.76 -7.77 11.48
N VAL A 23 -23.73 -8.38 12.17
CA VAL A 23 -23.64 -9.79 12.55
C VAL A 23 -23.39 -10.64 11.28
N PRO A 24 -22.41 -11.56 11.29
CA PRO A 24 -22.13 -12.42 10.14
C PRO A 24 -23.35 -13.24 9.72
N GLU A 25 -23.60 -13.28 8.41
CA GLU A 25 -24.64 -14.09 7.79
C GLU A 25 -24.01 -15.34 7.16
N ILE A 26 -24.62 -16.50 7.32
CA ILE A 26 -24.16 -17.72 6.65
C ILE A 26 -24.72 -17.74 5.23
N LYS A 27 -23.84 -17.58 4.23
CA LYS A 27 -24.19 -17.76 2.83
C LYS A 27 -23.69 -19.13 2.36
N GLY A 28 -24.61 -20.08 2.22
CA GLY A 28 -24.26 -21.47 1.93
C GLY A 28 -23.53 -22.10 3.13
N ASN A 29 -22.23 -22.38 2.98
CA ASN A 29 -21.37 -22.88 4.06
C ASN A 29 -20.26 -21.90 4.47
N MET A 30 -20.36 -20.63 4.07
CA MET A 30 -19.36 -19.61 4.37
C MET A 30 -19.94 -18.47 5.22
N PRO A 31 -19.34 -18.17 6.39
CA PRO A 31 -19.69 -16.96 7.13
C PRO A 31 -19.29 -15.74 6.28
N SER A 32 -20.25 -14.86 6.06
CA SER A 32 -20.16 -13.72 5.17
C SER A 32 -20.65 -12.46 5.88
N ILE A 33 -19.88 -11.38 5.80
CA ILE A 33 -20.33 -10.05 6.22
C ILE A 33 -20.46 -9.16 4.98
N LYS A 34 -21.55 -8.40 4.91
CA LYS A 34 -21.64 -7.28 3.95
C LYS A 34 -21.02 -6.06 4.61
N LEU A 35 -19.92 -5.56 4.06
CA LEU A 35 -19.30 -4.35 4.58
C LEU A 35 -20.27 -3.16 4.43
N PRO A 36 -20.60 -2.45 5.52
CA PRO A 36 -21.41 -1.24 5.45
C PRO A 36 -20.75 -0.18 4.57
N LYS A 37 -21.57 0.64 3.91
CA LYS A 37 -21.07 1.75 3.06
C LYS A 37 -20.10 2.67 3.81
N LYS A 38 -20.40 3.00 5.07
CA LYS A 38 -19.56 3.85 5.93
C LYS A 38 -18.16 3.28 6.10
N VAL A 39 -18.04 1.98 6.33
CA VAL A 39 -16.77 1.27 6.48
C VAL A 39 -15.96 1.32 5.18
N VAL A 40 -16.63 1.10 4.04
CA VAL A 40 -16.00 1.17 2.72
C VAL A 40 -15.50 2.59 2.42
N GLU A 41 -16.28 3.60 2.73
CA GLU A 41 -15.93 5.02 2.55
C GLU A 41 -14.74 5.43 3.43
N ARG A 42 -14.72 5.02 4.71
CA ARG A 42 -13.57 5.24 5.58
C ARG A 42 -12.31 4.54 5.06
N GLY A 43 -12.43 3.31 4.57
CA GLY A 43 -11.33 2.59 3.94
C GLY A 43 -10.78 3.33 2.71
N ARG A 44 -11.66 3.89 1.86
CA ARG A 44 -11.25 4.70 0.70
C ARG A 44 -10.52 5.97 1.12
N LEU A 45 -11.00 6.66 2.14
CA LEU A 45 -10.33 7.85 2.70
C LEU A 45 -8.98 7.49 3.30
N TYR A 46 -8.90 6.39 4.04
CA TYR A 46 -7.67 5.89 4.65
C TYR A 46 -6.61 5.52 3.61
N CYS A 47 -7.03 4.97 2.47
CA CYS A 47 -6.15 4.60 1.37
C CYS A 47 -6.01 5.70 0.29
N ARG A 48 -6.50 6.92 0.52
CA ARG A 48 -6.50 8.00 -0.48
C ARG A 48 -5.10 8.33 -1.00
N TYR A 49 -4.11 8.28 -0.12
CA TYR A 49 -2.70 8.55 -0.44
C TYR A 49 -1.85 7.28 -0.38
N CYS A 50 -2.45 6.12 -0.66
CA CYS A 50 -1.70 4.87 -0.79
C CYS A 50 -1.08 4.73 -2.19
N LEU A 51 0.17 4.28 -2.21
CA LEU A 51 0.88 3.82 -3.39
C LEU A 51 1.19 2.34 -3.24
N VAL A 52 1.19 1.63 -4.35
CA VAL A 52 1.70 0.25 -4.43
C VAL A 52 3.11 0.33 -4.98
N GLY A 53 4.08 -0.13 -4.19
CA GLY A 53 5.44 -0.37 -4.60
C GLY A 53 5.64 -1.82 -5.04
N ARG A 54 6.39 -2.01 -6.13
CA ARG A 54 6.89 -3.32 -6.55
C ARG A 54 8.40 -3.30 -6.68
N LEU A 55 9.05 -4.25 -6.00
CA LEU A 55 10.47 -4.58 -6.15
C LEU A 55 10.60 -6.09 -6.36
N ASP A 56 11.58 -6.52 -7.14
CA ASP A 56 11.90 -7.93 -7.27
C ASP A 56 12.67 -8.36 -6.00
N MET A 57 11.92 -8.75 -4.97
CA MET A 57 12.44 -8.96 -3.60
C MET A 57 13.33 -10.20 -3.44
N GLN A 58 13.95 -10.68 -4.52
CA GLN A 58 14.93 -11.76 -4.46
C GLN A 58 16.20 -11.37 -3.69
N LYS A 59 16.48 -10.06 -3.49
CA LYS A 59 17.76 -9.59 -2.91
C LYS A 59 17.68 -8.53 -1.81
N ILE A 60 16.53 -7.92 -1.52
CA ILE A 60 16.44 -6.76 -0.62
C ILE A 60 15.48 -7.07 0.53
N LYS A 61 15.95 -6.88 1.78
CA LYS A 61 15.13 -7.07 2.99
C LYS A 61 14.19 -5.89 3.21
N MET A 62 13.05 -6.13 3.86
CA MET A 62 12.07 -5.06 4.14
C MET A 62 12.64 -3.91 4.97
N ASP A 63 13.56 -4.18 5.89
CA ASP A 63 14.18 -3.14 6.72
C ASP A 63 15.17 -2.28 5.94
N GLU A 64 15.83 -2.84 4.92
CA GLU A 64 16.64 -2.07 3.97
C GLU A 64 15.75 -1.16 3.12
N ILE A 65 14.60 -1.68 2.63
CA ILE A 65 13.62 -0.86 1.90
C ILE A 65 13.16 0.30 2.78
N ARG A 66 12.78 0.03 4.04
CA ARG A 66 12.39 1.08 4.98
C ARG A 66 13.50 2.12 5.14
N SER A 67 14.72 1.70 5.42
CA SER A 67 15.85 2.61 5.65
C SER A 67 16.14 3.49 4.43
N ILE A 68 16.13 2.90 3.23
CA ILE A 68 16.36 3.65 1.98
C ILE A 68 15.20 4.60 1.70
N VAL A 69 13.97 4.17 1.95
CA VAL A 69 12.78 5.02 1.81
C VAL A 69 12.85 6.20 2.77
N VAL A 70 13.17 6.00 4.06
CA VAL A 70 13.40 7.10 5.03
C VAL A 70 14.46 8.06 4.49
N ALA A 71 15.58 7.54 4.01
CA ALA A 71 16.70 8.36 3.56
C ALA A 71 16.40 9.14 2.27
N LYS A 72 15.65 8.55 1.34
CA LYS A 72 15.33 9.15 0.02
C LYS A 72 14.11 10.04 0.06
N TRP A 73 13.09 9.65 0.82
CA TRP A 73 11.85 10.38 0.96
C TRP A 73 11.94 11.09 2.30
N SER A 74 12.51 12.30 2.28
CA SER A 74 12.50 13.23 3.41
C SER A 74 11.07 13.75 3.62
N SER A 75 10.14 12.84 3.89
CA SER A 75 8.73 13.11 4.07
C SER A 75 8.53 13.82 5.39
N GLN A 76 7.72 14.86 5.38
CA GLN A 76 7.39 15.59 6.61
C GLN A 76 6.32 14.87 7.44
N GLY A 77 5.55 13.97 6.82
CA GLY A 77 4.51 13.19 7.47
C GLY A 77 4.90 11.75 7.82
N ASP A 78 4.08 11.14 8.67
CA ASP A 78 4.15 9.71 8.97
C ASP A 78 3.80 8.87 7.73
N TRP A 79 4.55 7.78 7.55
CA TRP A 79 4.26 6.78 6.53
C TRP A 79 4.33 5.36 7.07
N LYS A 80 3.63 4.44 6.41
CA LYS A 80 3.64 3.01 6.75
C LYS A 80 3.91 2.18 5.50
N ILE A 81 4.81 1.20 5.60
CA ILE A 81 4.99 0.15 4.60
C ILE A 81 4.32 -1.13 5.08
N ILE A 82 3.39 -1.64 4.28
CA ILE A 82 2.63 -2.86 4.53
C ILE A 82 3.00 -3.88 3.44
N PRO A 83 3.73 -4.96 3.76
CA PRO A 83 4.05 -6.00 2.78
C PRO A 83 2.78 -6.69 2.28
N GLN A 84 2.70 -6.98 0.98
CA GLN A 84 1.59 -7.72 0.35
C GLN A 84 2.03 -9.07 -0.23
N GLY A 85 3.35 -9.34 -0.25
CA GLY A 85 3.92 -10.58 -0.81
C GLY A 85 4.27 -10.46 -2.29
N LYS A 86 4.99 -11.46 -2.84
CA LYS A 86 5.44 -11.50 -4.26
C LYS A 86 6.17 -10.24 -4.75
N GLY A 87 6.87 -9.56 -3.83
CA GLY A 87 7.58 -8.31 -4.12
C GLY A 87 6.74 -7.04 -4.11
N PHE A 88 5.45 -7.14 -3.77
CA PHE A 88 4.57 -5.99 -3.58
C PHE A 88 4.50 -5.53 -2.14
N PHE A 89 4.35 -4.22 -1.98
CA PHE A 89 4.08 -3.58 -0.69
C PHE A 89 3.26 -2.32 -0.90
N ILE A 90 2.45 -1.96 0.09
CA ILE A 90 1.68 -0.72 0.11
C ILE A 90 2.46 0.30 0.91
N ILE A 91 2.63 1.48 0.34
CA ILE A 91 3.16 2.67 0.99
C ILE A 91 1.96 3.56 1.30
N ARG A 92 1.63 3.72 2.58
CA ARG A 92 0.59 4.62 3.04
C ARG A 92 1.22 5.93 3.48
N LEU A 93 0.80 7.02 2.85
CA LEU A 93 1.19 8.38 3.19
C LEU A 93 0.03 9.10 3.87
N THR A 94 0.36 10.09 4.71
CA THR A 94 -0.64 10.89 5.43
C THR A 94 -0.95 12.22 4.73
N THR A 95 0.02 12.78 4.01
CA THR A 95 -0.10 14.08 3.35
C THR A 95 -0.15 13.94 1.83
N GLU A 96 -0.90 14.84 1.19
CA GLU A 96 -0.93 14.94 -0.27
C GLU A 96 0.40 15.43 -0.85
N SER A 97 1.10 16.30 -0.12
CA SER A 97 2.42 16.80 -0.51
C SER A 97 3.43 15.66 -0.63
N ASP A 98 3.49 14.77 0.37
CA ASP A 98 4.40 13.61 0.32
C ASP A 98 3.99 12.67 -0.82
N TRP A 99 2.68 12.46 -1.02
CA TRP A 99 2.18 11.65 -2.12
C TRP A 99 2.58 12.19 -3.48
N ARG A 100 2.44 13.50 -3.70
CA ARG A 100 2.83 14.15 -4.96
C ARG A 100 4.35 14.12 -5.16
N ASN A 101 5.12 14.33 -4.11
CA ASN A 101 6.59 14.30 -4.17
C ASN A 101 7.10 12.90 -4.53
N ILE A 102 6.54 11.85 -3.92
CA ILE A 102 6.94 10.46 -4.19
C ILE A 102 6.45 10.01 -5.57
N TRP A 103 5.23 10.38 -5.95
CA TRP A 103 4.63 10.00 -7.24
C TRP A 103 5.24 10.74 -8.43
N GLY A 104 5.53 12.03 -8.28
CA GLY A 104 6.09 12.89 -9.32
C GLY A 104 7.63 12.95 -9.35
N GLY A 105 8.28 12.31 -8.38
CA GLY A 105 9.74 12.23 -8.32
C GLY A 105 10.36 11.38 -9.42
N ASP A 106 11.67 11.49 -9.56
CA ASP A 106 12.46 10.65 -10.47
C ASP A 106 12.33 9.15 -10.09
N PRO A 107 12.54 8.22 -11.05
CA PRO A 107 12.49 6.79 -10.78
C PRO A 107 13.37 6.40 -9.59
N TRP A 108 12.73 5.83 -8.57
CA TRP A 108 13.37 5.50 -7.32
C TRP A 108 14.21 4.22 -7.47
N ARG A 109 15.53 4.37 -7.60
CA ARG A 109 16.45 3.22 -7.73
C ARG A 109 16.85 2.65 -6.37
N PHE A 110 16.81 1.34 -6.23
CA PHE A 110 17.21 0.56 -5.04
C PHE A 110 18.25 -0.47 -5.48
N GLY A 111 19.54 -0.14 -5.31
CA GLY A 111 20.64 -0.90 -5.92
C GLY A 111 20.49 -0.96 -7.45
N GLU A 112 20.53 -2.17 -8.00
CA GLU A 112 20.34 -2.44 -9.43
C GLU A 112 18.86 -2.40 -9.88
N GLN A 113 17.91 -2.31 -8.95
CA GLN A 113 16.49 -2.34 -9.26
C GLN A 113 15.88 -0.94 -9.25
N THR A 114 14.77 -0.79 -9.96
CA THR A 114 13.94 0.42 -9.92
C THR A 114 12.60 0.08 -9.30
N LEU A 115 12.21 0.82 -8.27
CA LEU A 115 10.89 0.70 -7.66
C LEU A 115 9.84 1.17 -8.64
N GLN A 116 8.92 0.26 -8.95
CA GLN A 116 7.73 0.60 -9.71
C GLN A 116 6.64 1.05 -8.75
N LEU A 117 6.13 2.26 -8.95
CA LEU A 117 5.04 2.82 -8.16
C LEU A 117 3.75 2.81 -9.00
N SER A 118 2.65 2.39 -8.38
CA SER A 118 1.30 2.49 -8.92
C SER A 118 0.37 3.13 -7.89
N LYS A 119 -0.70 3.80 -8.34
CA LYS A 119 -1.76 4.23 -7.42
C LYS A 119 -2.47 3.01 -6.85
N TRP A 120 -2.72 3.00 -5.54
CA TRP A 120 -3.52 1.95 -4.95
C TRP A 120 -4.98 2.04 -5.43
N THR A 121 -5.59 0.89 -5.69
CA THR A 121 -7.01 0.77 -6.05
C THR A 121 -7.68 -0.28 -5.17
N PRO A 122 -8.98 -0.16 -4.87
CA PRO A 122 -9.71 -1.16 -4.09
C PRO A 122 -9.66 -2.57 -4.70
N ASP A 123 -9.68 -2.63 -6.03
CA ASP A 123 -9.60 -3.88 -6.80
C ASP A 123 -8.16 -4.28 -7.11
N PHE A 124 -7.19 -3.78 -6.34
CA PHE A 124 -5.80 -4.14 -6.53
C PHE A 124 -5.57 -5.62 -6.20
N ASP A 125 -5.28 -6.40 -7.23
CA ASP A 125 -4.93 -7.80 -7.10
C ASP A 125 -3.45 -8.02 -7.48
N THR A 126 -2.71 -8.59 -6.54
CA THR A 126 -1.30 -8.99 -6.71
C THR A 126 -1.10 -10.12 -7.71
N GLU A 127 -2.14 -10.93 -7.97
CA GLU A 127 -2.11 -12.09 -8.87
C GLU A 127 -2.44 -11.71 -10.31
N VAL A 128 -3.34 -10.74 -10.51
CA VAL A 128 -3.76 -10.26 -11.83
C VAL A 128 -2.85 -9.14 -12.38
N HIS A 129 -2.01 -8.52 -11.53
CA HIS A 129 -1.00 -7.53 -11.96
C HIS A 129 0.19 -8.16 -12.71
N THR A 130 -0.12 -8.81 -13.83
CA THR A 130 0.80 -9.20 -14.90
C THR A 130 1.09 -7.96 -15.74
N ARG A 131 2.37 -7.67 -16.00
CA ARG A 131 2.88 -6.51 -16.76
C ARG A 131 2.07 -6.24 -18.05
N THR A 132 1.02 -5.43 -18.00
CA THR A 132 0.33 -4.93 -19.20
C THR A 132 0.63 -3.45 -19.46
N LYS A 133 1.22 -2.74 -18.48
CA LYS A 133 1.58 -1.33 -18.60
C LYS A 133 3.00 -1.12 -18.10
N ALA A 134 3.84 -0.48 -18.92
CA ALA A 134 5.18 -0.04 -18.55
C ALA A 134 5.13 1.46 -18.24
N LEU A 135 5.64 1.84 -17.07
CA LEU A 135 5.91 3.25 -16.75
C LEU A 135 7.21 3.64 -17.46
N ILE A 136 7.12 4.56 -18.42
CA ILE A 136 8.26 5.18 -19.07
C ILE A 136 8.46 6.59 -18.49
N TRP A 137 9.67 6.89 -18.05
CA TRP A 137 10.06 8.22 -17.59
C TRP A 137 10.77 8.94 -18.74
N ILE A 138 10.10 9.93 -19.35
CA ILE A 138 10.69 10.75 -20.41
C ILE A 138 11.15 12.06 -19.76
N LYS A 139 12.47 12.26 -19.63
CA LYS A 139 13.02 13.59 -19.36
C LYS A 139 13.10 14.33 -20.69
N PHE A 140 12.38 15.45 -20.81
CA PHE A 140 12.53 16.34 -21.96
C PHE A 140 13.77 17.21 -21.75
N PRO A 141 14.86 17.03 -22.52
CA PRO A 141 16.11 17.74 -22.28
C PRO A 141 16.08 19.22 -22.73
N LYS A 142 14.93 19.75 -23.21
CA LYS A 142 14.84 21.07 -23.85
C LYS A 142 13.53 21.82 -23.55
N LEU A 143 13.15 21.91 -22.29
CA LEU A 143 12.27 22.99 -21.83
C LEU A 143 13.07 23.76 -20.77
N GLY A 144 13.80 24.76 -21.25
CA GLY A 144 14.51 25.74 -20.43
C GLY A 144 13.57 26.80 -19.91
#